data_AF-A0A5J6UBG6-F1
#
_entry.id   AF-A0A5J6UBG6-F1
#
_cell.length_a   1.000
_cell.length_b   1.000
_cell.length_c   1.000
_cell.angle_alpha   90.00
_cell.angle_beta   90.00
_cell.angle_gamma   90.00
#
_symmetry.space_group_name_H-M   'P 1'
#
loop_
_entity.id
_entity.type
_entity.pdbx_description
1 polymer ?
#
loop_
_entity_poly.entity_id
_entity_poly.type
_entity_poly.pdbx_seq_one_letter_code
_entity_poly.pdbx_strand_id
1 'polypeptide(L)'
;MARDPLASISTVATPQTRPVPGREAEQVRNNAGGYGFAKDLWTRLEDFIILGTIGGTYYVREDDLTADGARVVFDAVAADGVRAVRLATDISTAHPPRAPKNRPALFVLAAAAARGDAGTRQAVKASLAKVARTTDHLSAFFGYWKNLGGKTTPGGTAPVVGRAMRTALASWFQDGDVDRVAWRACKARQRKTPAGEAFALRDALRIAHPKADSAARRALFGWIAGNVSDADARGRVPAIDAFLTAQAVTTAVEAIDVVQDRGVPWEFLPDRVLGDAGVWDELVDTIGMTALIRNLARMTRIGTLTPMGGAARRAAARLANADALAKARIHPMDLFLALRVYQAGRAQPNPRADVQTWAPVPEVVDALEEAYELSFGHVGPSGRRLLIAVDSSGSMTWQSVHSGGAPLGTCYEVANAMAVILNRIEGSNVHVIDVDTSVHASKVTARTNLREIGGWRASGGGTDLSLPFAWAQEERLDVDGIVVLTDSETWAGRSHPTQELASYRRSVNGAARVVVAAMAANGRSIADPRDEGVLNVAGLDASLPMVVHGFIRG
;
A
#
# COMPACT_ATOMS: atom_id res chain seq x y z
N MET A 1 -56.74 7.32 8.53
CA MET A 1 -56.12 7.02 9.83
C MET A 1 -54.70 7.56 9.81
N ALA A 2 -54.35 8.45 10.73
CA ALA A 2 -52.95 8.80 10.95
C ALA A 2 -52.19 7.54 11.37
N ARG A 3 -51.04 7.25 10.77
CA ARG A 3 -50.19 6.13 11.19
C ARG A 3 -49.81 6.32 12.66
N ASP A 4 -50.03 5.31 13.49
CA ASP A 4 -49.51 5.26 14.87
C ASP A 4 -47.99 5.46 14.84
N PRO A 5 -47.44 6.53 15.45
CA PRO A 5 -46.00 6.78 15.47
C PRO A 5 -45.19 5.64 16.10
N LEU A 6 -45.76 4.88 17.04
CA LEU A 6 -45.07 3.75 17.69
C LEU A 6 -44.84 2.60 16.71
N ALA A 7 -45.72 2.42 15.72
CA ALA A 7 -45.53 1.44 14.65
C ALA A 7 -44.36 1.76 13.70
N SER A 8 -43.75 2.95 13.83
CA SER A 8 -42.53 3.31 13.08
C SER A 8 -41.22 2.88 13.76
N ILE A 9 -41.29 2.34 14.98
CA ILE A 9 -40.13 1.82 15.72
C ILE A 9 -40.05 0.31 15.48
N SER A 10 -38.97 -0.14 14.84
CA SER A 10 -38.70 -1.56 14.56
C SER A 10 -37.26 -1.90 14.93
N THR A 11 -37.10 -3.00 15.66
CA THR A 11 -35.79 -3.62 15.96
C THR A 11 -35.40 -4.66 14.90
N VAL A 12 -36.33 -5.01 14.01
CA VAL A 12 -36.14 -6.04 12.98
C VAL A 12 -35.60 -5.43 11.68
N ALA A 13 -36.19 -4.31 11.26
CA ALA A 13 -35.83 -3.58 10.05
C ALA A 13 -35.82 -2.09 10.36
N THR A 14 -34.63 -1.56 10.65
CA THR A 14 -34.44 -0.15 10.98
C THR A 14 -33.89 0.59 9.78
N PRO A 15 -34.48 1.72 9.34
CA PRO A 15 -33.91 2.53 8.27
C PRO A 15 -32.49 2.99 8.61
N GLN A 16 -31.59 2.98 7.63
CA GLN A 16 -30.18 3.34 7.83
C GLN A 16 -29.98 4.78 8.30
N THR A 17 -30.96 5.66 8.08
CA THR A 17 -30.98 7.05 8.58
C THR A 17 -31.25 7.17 10.09
N ARG A 18 -31.48 6.05 10.79
CA ARG A 18 -31.67 5.98 12.23
C ARG A 18 -30.74 4.90 12.82
N PRO A 19 -30.27 5.07 14.06
CA PRO A 19 -29.53 3.99 14.71
C PRO A 19 -30.48 2.81 15.00
N VAL A 20 -29.93 1.59 14.97
CA VAL A 20 -30.65 0.38 15.38
C VAL A 20 -31.06 0.52 16.86
N PRO A 21 -32.34 0.37 17.20
CA PRO A 21 -32.78 0.55 18.59
C PRO A 21 -32.06 -0.40 19.54
N GLY A 22 -31.53 0.14 20.65
CA GLY A 22 -30.73 -0.60 21.64
C GLY A 22 -29.24 -0.72 21.29
N ARG A 23 -28.80 -0.19 20.14
CA ARG A 23 -27.39 -0.16 19.71
C ARG A 23 -26.87 1.25 19.45
N GLU A 24 -27.56 2.27 19.94
CA GLU A 24 -27.27 3.69 19.69
C GLU A 24 -25.88 4.08 20.17
N ALA A 25 -25.41 3.52 21.28
CA ALA A 25 -24.07 3.77 21.83
C ALA A 25 -22.93 3.19 20.97
N GLU A 26 -23.25 2.24 20.08
CA GLU A 26 -22.28 1.52 19.26
C GLU A 26 -22.26 2.05 17.82
N GLN A 27 -23.32 2.75 17.41
CA GLN A 27 -23.47 3.27 16.07
C GLN A 27 -23.08 4.75 15.99
N VAL A 28 -22.46 5.11 14.87
CA VAL A 28 -22.05 6.47 14.55
C VAL A 28 -22.65 6.90 13.23
N ARG A 29 -23.04 8.17 13.15
CA ARG A 29 -23.54 8.75 11.92
C ARG A 29 -22.38 8.92 10.92
N ASN A 30 -22.60 8.46 9.70
CA ASN A 30 -21.66 8.61 8.60
C ASN A 30 -21.81 9.97 7.89
N ASN A 31 -20.96 10.24 6.90
CA ASN A 31 -20.97 11.54 6.24
C ASN A 31 -22.16 11.71 5.29
N ALA A 32 -22.67 10.60 4.75
CA ALA A 32 -23.90 10.58 3.96
C ALA A 32 -25.18 10.73 4.81
N GLY A 33 -25.06 10.69 6.15
CA GLY A 33 -26.15 10.90 7.10
C GLY A 33 -26.85 9.63 7.57
N GLY A 34 -26.42 8.45 7.11
CA GLY A 34 -26.80 7.14 7.63
C GLY A 34 -26.02 6.75 8.89
N TYR A 35 -26.34 5.60 9.49
CA TYR A 35 -25.69 5.07 10.69
C TYR A 35 -24.95 3.77 10.35
N GLY A 36 -23.72 3.68 10.81
CA GLY A 36 -22.90 2.46 10.77
C GLY A 36 -22.18 2.27 12.09
N PHE A 37 -21.16 1.42 12.13
CA PHE A 37 -20.37 1.18 13.33
C PHE A 37 -19.03 1.91 13.26
N ALA A 38 -18.59 2.44 14.41
CA ALA A 38 -17.23 2.93 14.53
C ALA A 38 -16.29 1.74 14.51
N LYS A 39 -15.29 1.76 13.62
CA LYS A 39 -14.21 0.76 13.67
C LYS A 39 -13.46 0.96 15.00
N ASP A 40 -13.05 -0.16 15.62
CA ASP A 40 -12.22 -0.08 16.81
C ASP A 40 -10.85 0.55 16.48
N LEU A 41 -10.15 0.97 17.52
CA LEU A 41 -8.88 1.69 17.39
C LEU A 41 -7.84 0.92 16.55
N TRP A 42 -7.79 -0.41 16.67
CA TRP A 42 -6.78 -1.22 15.99
C TRP A 42 -7.11 -1.45 14.53
N THR A 43 -8.38 -1.66 14.19
CA THR A 43 -8.82 -1.71 12.79
C THR A 43 -8.59 -0.37 12.10
N ARG A 44 -8.88 0.75 12.78
CA ARG A 44 -8.57 2.10 12.24
C ARG A 44 -7.07 2.32 12.03
N LEU A 45 -6.24 1.80 12.94
CA LEU A 45 -4.79 1.84 12.79
C LEU A 45 -4.32 1.01 11.59
N GLU A 46 -4.87 -0.19 11.40
CA GLU A 46 -4.59 -1.04 10.24
C GLU A 46 -4.99 -0.38 8.92
N ASP A 47 -6.20 0.18 8.83
CA ASP A 47 -6.66 0.96 7.68
C ASP A 47 -5.71 2.10 7.36
N PHE A 48 -5.30 2.88 8.37
CA PHE A 48 -4.34 3.97 8.19
C PHE A 48 -3.00 3.46 7.65
N ILE A 49 -2.51 2.32 8.16
CA ILE A 49 -1.22 1.77 7.72
C ILE A 49 -1.28 1.33 6.25
N ILE A 50 -2.41 0.76 5.80
CA ILE A 50 -2.56 0.21 4.45
C ILE A 50 -2.97 1.28 3.44
N LEU A 51 -4.03 2.03 3.71
CA LEU A 51 -4.62 3.02 2.79
C LEU A 51 -3.87 4.36 2.81
N GLY A 52 -3.31 4.74 3.97
CA GLY A 52 -2.76 6.08 4.18
C GLY A 52 -3.85 7.16 4.15
N THR A 53 -3.45 8.40 3.86
CA THR A 53 -4.33 9.59 3.95
C THR A 53 -4.37 10.44 2.69
N ILE A 54 -3.65 10.05 1.63
CA ILE A 54 -3.47 10.85 0.40
C ILE A 54 -4.75 10.81 -0.45
N GLY A 55 -5.23 11.98 -0.91
CA GLY A 55 -6.38 12.11 -1.82
C GLY A 55 -7.72 12.41 -1.14
N GLY A 56 -7.81 12.37 0.20
CA GLY A 56 -9.07 12.56 0.95
C GLY A 56 -10.10 11.46 0.68
N THR A 57 -11.38 11.70 1.03
CA THR A 57 -12.55 10.88 0.64
C THR A 57 -13.60 11.73 -0.11
N TYR A 58 -14.65 11.13 -0.71
CA TYR A 58 -15.77 11.91 -1.31
C TYR A 58 -16.31 12.98 -0.36
N TYR A 59 -16.36 12.64 0.92
CA TYR A 59 -16.97 13.46 1.97
C TYR A 59 -15.97 14.22 2.85
N VAL A 60 -14.66 13.92 2.77
CA VAL A 60 -13.64 14.42 3.72
C VAL A 60 -12.38 14.88 2.97
N ARG A 61 -11.82 16.02 3.33
CA ARG A 61 -10.59 16.53 2.68
C ARG A 61 -9.36 15.75 3.14
N GLU A 62 -8.29 15.78 2.33
CA GLU A 62 -7.01 15.11 2.65
C GLU A 62 -6.40 15.58 3.98
N ASP A 63 -6.48 16.88 4.27
CA ASP A 63 -5.94 17.44 5.51
C ASP A 63 -6.67 16.90 6.75
N ASP A 64 -8.01 16.82 6.68
CA ASP A 64 -8.86 16.30 7.76
C ASP A 64 -8.61 14.80 7.97
N LEU A 65 -8.51 14.03 6.88
CA LEU A 65 -8.17 12.60 6.92
C LEU A 65 -6.78 12.36 7.52
N THR A 66 -5.83 13.26 7.24
CA THR A 66 -4.48 13.21 7.79
C THR A 66 -4.46 13.50 9.29
N ALA A 67 -5.20 14.51 9.74
CA ALA A 67 -5.34 14.82 11.16
C ALA A 67 -6.00 13.66 11.93
N ASP A 68 -7.05 13.07 11.37
CA ASP A 68 -7.73 11.91 11.96
C ASP A 68 -6.83 10.66 12.01
N GLY A 69 -6.11 10.37 10.94
CA GLY A 69 -5.14 9.27 10.90
C GLY A 69 -4.04 9.45 11.95
N ALA A 70 -3.50 10.66 12.10
CA ALA A 70 -2.50 10.96 13.12
C ALA A 70 -3.04 10.76 14.54
N ARG A 71 -4.28 11.19 14.81
CA ARG A 71 -4.95 10.96 16.10
C ARG A 71 -5.09 9.46 16.40
N VAL A 72 -5.54 8.66 15.44
CA VAL A 72 -5.64 7.19 15.59
C VAL A 72 -4.29 6.58 15.98
N VAL A 73 -3.20 6.99 15.33
CA VAL A 73 -1.85 6.51 15.67
C VAL A 73 -1.48 6.90 17.10
N PHE A 74 -1.76 8.14 17.50
CA PHE A 74 -1.45 8.62 18.85
C PHE A 74 -2.24 7.89 19.93
N ASP A 75 -3.53 7.67 19.70
CA ASP A 75 -4.41 6.95 20.61
C ASP A 75 -3.97 5.48 20.73
N ALA A 76 -3.60 4.84 19.62
CA ALA A 76 -3.11 3.46 19.63
C ALA A 76 -1.77 3.32 20.36
N VAL A 77 -0.85 4.27 20.18
CA VAL A 77 0.42 4.30 20.92
C VAL A 77 0.20 4.51 22.41
N ALA A 78 -0.77 5.35 22.80
CA ALA A 78 -1.12 5.58 24.20
C ALA A 78 -1.81 4.37 24.84
N ALA A 79 -2.65 3.65 24.09
CA ALA A 79 -3.36 2.47 24.56
C ALA A 79 -2.45 1.24 24.70
N ASP A 80 -1.66 0.92 23.67
CA ASP A 80 -0.67 -0.18 23.68
C ASP A 80 0.38 0.04 22.57
N GLY A 81 1.42 0.81 22.88
CA GLY A 81 2.46 1.13 21.91
C GLY A 81 3.23 -0.08 21.39
N VAL A 82 3.34 -1.18 22.17
CA VAL A 82 4.01 -2.41 21.71
C VAL A 82 3.16 -3.08 20.63
N ARG A 83 1.84 -3.19 20.83
CA ARG A 83 0.91 -3.71 19.83
C ARG A 83 0.89 -2.85 18.57
N ALA A 84 0.90 -1.52 18.71
CA ALA A 84 0.96 -0.60 17.56
C ALA A 84 2.22 -0.82 16.70
N VAL A 85 3.39 -0.96 17.34
CA VAL A 85 4.65 -1.24 16.64
C VAL A 85 4.63 -2.61 15.98
N ARG A 86 4.09 -3.63 16.66
CA ARG A 86 3.96 -4.98 16.09
C ARG A 86 3.09 -4.97 14.85
N LEU A 87 1.90 -4.37 14.90
CA LEU A 87 0.99 -4.28 13.77
C LEU A 87 1.64 -3.58 12.56
N ALA A 88 2.30 -2.44 12.79
CA ALA A 88 3.02 -1.73 11.73
C ALA A 88 4.18 -2.56 11.14
N THR A 89 4.86 -3.36 11.97
CA THR A 89 5.93 -4.25 11.53
C THR A 89 5.37 -5.40 10.68
N ASP A 90 4.32 -6.05 11.16
CA ASP A 90 3.68 -7.19 10.51
C ASP A 90 3.15 -6.77 9.13
N ILE A 91 2.45 -5.62 9.02
CA ILE A 91 1.97 -5.09 7.74
C ILE A 91 3.12 -4.70 6.81
N SER A 92 4.17 -4.02 7.32
CA SER A 92 5.30 -3.55 6.50
C SER A 92 6.17 -4.68 5.93
N THR A 93 6.31 -5.75 6.71
CA THR A 93 7.20 -6.89 6.40
C THR A 93 6.47 -8.09 5.80
N ALA A 94 5.14 -8.03 5.75
CA ALA A 94 4.31 -9.05 5.14
C ALA A 94 4.69 -9.35 3.69
N HIS A 95 4.38 -10.57 3.29
CA HIS A 95 4.70 -11.09 1.98
C HIS A 95 3.53 -11.91 1.44
N PRO A 96 2.82 -11.45 0.39
CA PRO A 96 3.05 -10.24 -0.41
C PRO A 96 2.88 -8.93 0.39
N PRO A 97 3.40 -7.78 -0.11
CA PRO A 97 3.27 -6.49 0.58
C PRO A 97 1.81 -6.14 0.82
N ARG A 98 1.44 -5.88 2.08
CA ARG A 98 0.06 -5.51 2.44
C ARG A 98 -0.28 -4.05 2.12
N ALA A 99 0.67 -3.15 2.36
CA ALA A 99 0.50 -1.72 2.10
C ALA A 99 1.21 -1.30 0.80
N PRO A 100 0.54 -0.56 -0.11
CA PRO A 100 1.18 0.00 -1.30
C PRO A 100 2.35 0.94 -0.99
N LYS A 101 2.31 1.60 0.18
CA LYS A 101 3.34 2.54 0.64
C LYS A 101 3.75 2.22 2.08
N ASN A 102 5.04 2.33 2.36
CA ASN A 102 5.60 2.04 3.68
C ASN A 102 5.59 3.23 4.65
N ARG A 103 5.25 4.44 4.17
CA ARG A 103 5.30 5.69 4.95
C ARG A 103 4.39 5.67 6.19
N PRO A 104 3.13 5.20 6.12
CA PRO A 104 2.27 5.10 7.29
C PRO A 104 2.86 4.25 8.41
N ALA A 105 3.42 3.08 8.10
CA ALA A 105 4.10 2.22 9.09
C ALA A 105 5.30 2.93 9.76
N LEU A 106 6.08 3.67 8.98
CA LEU A 106 7.20 4.47 9.51
C LEU A 106 6.73 5.61 10.42
N PHE A 107 5.58 6.22 10.11
CA PHE A 107 4.96 7.23 10.98
C PHE A 107 4.50 6.63 12.31
N VAL A 108 3.92 5.42 12.31
CA VAL A 108 3.56 4.68 13.54
C VAL A 108 4.81 4.42 14.40
N LEU A 109 5.89 3.89 13.80
CA LEU A 109 7.15 3.68 14.53
C LEU A 109 7.72 4.98 15.09
N ALA A 110 7.62 6.09 14.35
CA ALA A 110 8.08 7.40 14.79
C ALA A 110 7.26 7.95 15.96
N ALA A 111 5.93 7.83 15.92
CA ALA A 111 5.04 8.21 17.02
C ALA A 111 5.30 7.37 18.26
N ALA A 112 5.46 6.05 18.09
CA ALA A 112 5.83 5.12 19.15
C ALA A 112 7.19 5.47 19.78
N ALA A 113 8.18 5.85 18.98
CA ALA A 113 9.50 6.26 19.48
C ALA A 113 9.43 7.58 20.28
N ALA A 114 8.64 8.54 19.80
CA ALA A 114 8.51 9.87 20.40
C ALA A 114 7.68 9.85 21.69
N ARG A 115 6.53 9.19 21.67
CA ARG A 115 5.49 9.29 22.72
C ARG A 115 5.30 8.03 23.55
N GLY A 116 5.82 6.89 23.10
CA GLY A 116 5.68 5.61 23.79
C GLY A 116 6.53 5.50 25.06
N ASP A 117 6.15 4.55 25.91
CA ASP A 117 6.85 4.16 27.12
C ASP A 117 8.16 3.37 26.83
N ALA A 118 8.81 2.87 27.88
CA ALA A 118 10.07 2.12 27.73
C ALA A 118 9.89 0.83 26.91
N GLY A 119 8.79 0.10 27.12
CA GLY A 119 8.48 -1.13 26.37
C GLY A 119 8.25 -0.85 24.89
N THR A 120 7.49 0.20 24.59
CA THR A 120 7.20 0.67 23.22
C THR A 120 8.49 1.06 22.49
N ARG A 121 9.36 1.86 23.13
CA ARG A 121 10.65 2.25 22.53
C ARG A 121 11.56 1.06 22.27
N GLN A 122 11.53 0.06 23.15
CA GLN A 122 12.25 -1.20 22.95
C GLN A 122 11.68 -2.01 21.77
N ALA A 123 10.35 -2.03 21.59
CA ALA A 123 9.72 -2.62 20.41
C ALA A 123 10.13 -1.90 19.13
N VAL A 124 10.15 -0.55 19.11
CA VAL A 124 10.63 0.22 17.95
C VAL A 124 12.07 -0.17 17.61
N LYS A 125 12.94 -0.28 18.61
CA LYS A 125 14.35 -0.70 18.40
C LYS A 125 14.43 -2.07 17.72
N ALA A 126 13.58 -3.03 18.08
CA ALA A 126 13.57 -4.37 17.50
C ALA A 126 12.98 -4.40 16.07
N SER A 127 12.14 -3.43 15.73
CA SER A 127 11.43 -3.38 14.45
C SER A 127 12.06 -2.45 13.41
N LEU A 128 12.80 -1.42 13.82
CA LEU A 128 13.20 -0.34 12.93
C LEU A 128 13.98 -0.82 11.70
N ALA A 129 14.98 -1.67 11.85
CA ALA A 129 15.75 -2.18 10.71
C ALA A 129 14.90 -3.03 9.74
N LYS A 130 13.89 -3.74 10.26
CA LYS A 130 12.97 -4.57 9.46
C LYS A 130 12.01 -3.73 8.63
N VAL A 131 11.50 -2.64 9.20
CA VAL A 131 10.55 -1.73 8.55
C VAL A 131 11.29 -0.73 7.64
N ALA A 132 12.36 -0.12 8.15
CA ALA A 132 13.17 0.89 7.45
C ALA A 132 14.25 0.26 6.56
N ARG A 133 13.83 -0.51 5.56
CA ARG A 133 14.71 -1.30 4.67
C ARG A 133 15.66 -0.49 3.76
N THR A 134 15.39 0.79 3.55
CA THR A 134 16.13 1.68 2.64
C THR A 134 16.49 2.98 3.35
N THR A 135 17.42 3.76 2.79
CA THR A 135 17.71 5.11 3.31
C THR A 135 16.49 6.03 3.24
N ASP A 136 15.65 5.90 2.21
CA ASP A 136 14.40 6.68 2.10
C ASP A 136 13.44 6.38 3.25
N HIS A 137 13.32 5.10 3.64
CA HIS A 137 12.54 4.75 4.82
C HIS A 137 13.15 5.32 6.10
N LEU A 138 14.48 5.25 6.23
CA LEU A 138 15.17 5.80 7.40
C LEU A 138 15.02 7.33 7.49
N SER A 139 15.11 8.04 6.36
CA SER A 139 14.90 9.50 6.31
C SER A 139 13.46 9.89 6.62
N ALA A 140 12.49 9.10 6.14
CA ALA A 140 11.07 9.27 6.45
C ALA A 140 10.81 9.11 7.95
N PHE A 141 11.23 7.99 8.53
CA PHE A 141 11.10 7.75 9.97
C PHE A 141 11.81 8.83 10.79
N PHE A 142 13.05 9.19 10.44
CA PHE A 142 13.82 10.22 11.15
C PHE A 142 13.10 11.57 11.13
N GLY A 143 12.59 12.00 9.97
CA GLY A 143 11.83 13.24 9.83
C GLY A 143 10.56 13.25 10.67
N TYR A 144 9.77 12.18 10.63
CA TYR A 144 8.56 12.06 11.44
C TYR A 144 8.90 12.06 12.94
N TRP A 145 9.86 11.25 13.37
CA TRP A 145 10.26 11.13 14.77
C TRP A 145 10.75 12.48 15.31
N LYS A 146 11.55 13.19 14.53
CA LYS A 146 12.03 14.54 14.86
C LYS A 146 10.87 15.51 15.03
N ASN A 147 9.86 15.47 14.16
CA ASN A 147 8.70 16.37 14.26
C ASN A 147 7.80 16.05 15.46
N LEU A 148 7.72 14.77 15.86
CA LEU A 148 6.84 14.32 16.94
C LEU A 148 7.48 14.37 18.33
N GLY A 149 8.80 14.30 18.44
CA GLY A 149 9.53 14.24 19.72
C GLY A 149 10.75 15.16 19.80
N GLY A 150 10.93 16.07 18.84
CA GLY A 150 12.02 17.03 18.82
C GLY A 150 11.75 18.26 19.70
N LYS A 151 12.69 19.22 19.66
CA LYS A 151 12.58 20.52 20.31
C LYS A 151 12.59 21.64 19.27
N THR A 152 11.83 22.70 19.52
CA THR A 152 11.80 23.89 18.68
C THR A 152 13.14 24.64 18.74
N THR A 153 13.57 25.15 17.60
CA THR A 153 14.76 25.98 17.41
C THR A 153 14.44 27.11 16.42
N PRO A 154 15.24 28.18 16.35
CA PRO A 154 15.04 29.23 15.33
C PRO A 154 15.05 28.71 13.88
N GLY A 155 15.72 27.59 13.62
CA GLY A 155 15.79 26.94 12.30
C GLY A 155 14.78 25.81 12.08
N GLY A 156 13.73 25.70 12.91
CA GLY A 156 12.73 24.62 12.84
C GLY A 156 12.85 23.64 14.01
N THR A 157 12.81 22.33 13.73
CA THR A 157 12.79 21.31 14.79
C THR A 157 14.10 20.54 14.85
N ALA A 158 14.72 20.44 16.03
CA ALA A 158 15.91 19.64 16.28
C ALA A 158 15.56 18.31 16.98
N PRO A 159 16.25 17.19 16.66
CA PRO A 159 15.99 15.91 17.30
C PRO A 159 16.44 15.91 18.76
N VAL A 160 15.66 15.28 19.65
CA VAL A 160 16.04 15.04 21.05
C VAL A 160 16.44 13.57 21.19
N VAL A 161 17.75 13.31 21.33
CA VAL A 161 18.31 11.96 21.21
C VAL A 161 18.59 11.33 22.58
N GLY A 162 17.81 10.31 22.94
CA GLY A 162 18.07 9.43 24.08
C GLY A 162 18.83 8.13 23.71
N ARG A 163 19.28 7.37 24.73
CA ARG A 163 20.01 6.09 24.54
C ARG A 163 19.23 5.06 23.72
N ALA A 164 17.93 4.93 23.97
CA ALA A 164 17.06 4.00 23.24
C ALA A 164 17.05 4.31 21.74
N MET A 165 16.92 5.60 21.39
CA MET A 165 16.89 6.04 20.01
C MET A 165 18.24 5.86 19.30
N ARG A 166 19.37 6.16 19.97
CA ARG A 166 20.70 5.87 19.42
C ARG A 166 20.82 4.41 19.02
N THR A 167 20.36 3.52 19.90
CA THR A 167 20.42 2.08 19.67
C THR A 167 19.46 1.64 18.56
N ALA A 168 18.27 2.24 18.46
CA ALA A 168 17.34 1.97 17.37
C ALA A 168 17.96 2.37 16.01
N LEU A 169 18.50 3.58 15.88
CA LEU A 169 19.19 4.02 14.67
C LEU A 169 20.42 3.15 14.36
N ALA A 170 21.17 2.75 15.39
CA ALA A 170 22.32 1.86 15.23
C ALA A 170 21.94 0.49 14.63
N SER A 171 20.74 -0.03 14.94
CA SER A 171 20.26 -1.30 14.40
C SER A 171 20.25 -1.31 12.87
N TRP A 172 19.93 -0.19 12.22
CA TRP A 172 19.93 -0.09 10.76
C TRP A 172 21.32 -0.36 10.17
N PHE A 173 22.38 0.13 10.82
CA PHE A 173 23.77 -0.04 10.39
C PHE A 173 24.38 -1.40 10.78
N GLN A 174 23.71 -2.15 11.65
CA GLN A 174 24.17 -3.44 12.17
C GLN A 174 23.35 -4.62 11.63
N ASP A 175 22.24 -4.36 10.94
CA ASP A 175 21.34 -5.36 10.40
C ASP A 175 21.90 -6.02 9.13
N GLY A 176 22.55 -7.17 9.33
CA GLY A 176 23.07 -8.04 8.28
C GLY A 176 24.58 -7.93 8.06
N ASP A 177 25.03 -8.62 7.01
CA ASP A 177 26.42 -8.63 6.59
C ASP A 177 26.93 -7.22 6.22
N VAL A 178 28.22 -6.98 6.44
CA VAL A 178 28.86 -5.67 6.24
C VAL A 178 28.66 -5.19 4.80
N ASP A 179 28.83 -6.08 3.82
CA ASP A 179 28.73 -5.72 2.41
C ASP A 179 27.28 -5.40 2.02
N ARG A 180 26.31 -6.13 2.58
CA ARG A 180 24.88 -5.83 2.39
C ARG A 180 24.47 -4.48 2.98
N VAL A 181 24.99 -4.12 4.16
CA VAL A 181 24.77 -2.80 4.77
C VAL A 181 25.43 -1.71 3.92
N ALA A 182 26.66 -1.94 3.46
CA ALA A 182 27.37 -1.03 2.57
C ALA A 182 26.62 -0.81 1.26
N TRP A 183 26.14 -1.89 0.62
CA TRP A 183 25.34 -1.83 -0.60
C TRP A 183 24.09 -0.95 -0.43
N ARG A 184 23.33 -1.15 0.66
CA ARG A 184 22.16 -0.31 0.98
C ARG A 184 22.55 1.16 1.21
N ALA A 185 23.66 1.42 1.90
CA ALA A 185 24.15 2.76 2.17
C ALA A 185 24.62 3.47 0.89
N CYS A 186 25.29 2.74 -0.02
CA CYS A 186 25.80 3.26 -1.29
C CYS A 186 24.66 3.63 -2.26
N LYS A 187 23.55 2.88 -2.31
CA LYS A 187 22.37 3.25 -3.13
C LYS A 187 21.81 4.63 -2.83
N ALA A 188 22.04 5.12 -1.61
CA ALA A 188 21.39 6.32 -1.11
C ALA A 188 22.14 6.86 0.11
N ARG A 189 23.20 7.65 -0.11
CA ARG A 189 23.93 8.29 1.00
C ARG A 189 23.18 9.47 1.61
N GLN A 190 22.33 10.12 0.80
CA GLN A 190 21.51 11.26 1.18
C GLN A 190 20.10 11.14 0.60
N ARG A 191 19.11 11.63 1.35
CA ARG A 191 17.70 11.73 0.96
C ARG A 191 17.12 13.02 1.54
N LYS A 192 15.87 13.32 1.18
CA LYS A 192 15.10 14.35 1.87
C LYS A 192 14.17 13.70 2.90
N THR A 193 13.94 14.39 4.02
CA THR A 193 12.84 14.04 4.92
C THR A 193 11.50 14.41 4.27
N PRO A 194 10.36 13.93 4.79
CA PRO A 194 9.04 14.32 4.31
C PRO A 194 8.77 15.82 4.41
N ALA A 195 9.45 16.52 5.32
CA ALA A 195 9.43 17.98 5.45
C ALA A 195 10.35 18.71 4.45
N GLY A 196 11.07 17.97 3.58
CA GLY A 196 11.94 18.53 2.54
C GLY A 196 13.39 18.78 2.99
N GLU A 197 13.74 18.46 4.22
CA GLU A 197 15.08 18.71 4.77
C GLU A 197 16.10 17.68 4.28
N ALA A 198 17.36 18.07 4.13
CA ALA A 198 18.43 17.14 3.79
C ALA A 198 18.67 16.15 4.95
N PHE A 199 18.75 14.87 4.61
CA PHE A 199 19.10 13.78 5.52
C PHE A 199 20.29 13.02 4.95
N ALA A 200 21.43 13.04 5.64
CA ALA A 200 22.60 12.27 5.29
C ALA A 200 22.77 11.08 6.23
N LEU A 201 23.10 9.90 5.69
CA LEU A 201 23.44 8.72 6.50
C LEU A 201 24.61 8.99 7.46
N ARG A 202 25.53 9.88 7.07
CA ARG A 202 26.62 10.35 7.94
C ARG A 202 26.10 10.91 9.26
N ASP A 203 25.07 11.75 9.21
CA ASP A 203 24.55 12.43 10.39
C ASP A 203 23.77 11.45 11.26
N ALA A 204 22.99 10.57 10.64
CA ALA A 204 22.33 9.46 11.35
C ALA A 204 23.33 8.52 12.04
N LEU A 205 24.45 8.18 11.37
CA LEU A 205 25.51 7.35 11.93
C LEU A 205 26.19 8.04 13.12
N ARG A 206 26.49 9.34 12.99
CA ARG A 206 27.07 10.15 14.07
C ARG A 206 26.13 10.22 15.28
N ILE A 207 24.82 10.33 15.07
CA ILE A 207 23.84 10.30 16.17
C ILE A 207 23.78 8.91 16.81
N ALA A 208 23.78 7.86 16.00
CA ALA A 208 23.59 6.48 16.44
C ALA A 208 24.78 5.91 17.22
N HIS A 209 26.01 6.32 16.87
CA HIS A 209 27.27 5.77 17.40
C HIS A 209 27.29 4.22 17.45
N PRO A 210 26.99 3.51 16.35
CA PRO A 210 26.97 2.06 16.36
C PRO A 210 28.38 1.51 16.63
N LYS A 211 28.45 0.44 17.42
CA LYS A 211 29.71 -0.29 17.64
C LYS A 211 29.99 -1.18 16.43
N ALA A 212 31.22 -1.12 15.92
CA ALA A 212 31.70 -2.05 14.91
C ALA A 212 32.14 -3.37 15.55
N ASP A 213 31.66 -4.48 15.01
CA ASP A 213 31.98 -5.86 15.41
C ASP A 213 33.21 -6.44 14.68
N SER A 214 33.63 -5.81 13.59
CA SER A 214 34.67 -6.29 12.68
C SER A 214 35.49 -5.14 12.09
N ALA A 215 36.67 -5.47 11.54
CA ALA A 215 37.50 -4.49 10.85
C ALA A 215 36.81 -3.92 9.60
N ALA A 216 36.08 -4.75 8.84
CA ALA A 216 35.31 -4.32 7.69
C ALA A 216 34.17 -3.36 8.10
N ARG A 217 33.39 -3.69 9.16
CA ARG A 217 32.34 -2.80 9.65
C ARG A 217 32.89 -1.47 10.19
N ARG A 218 34.06 -1.51 10.83
CA ARG A 218 34.78 -0.30 11.28
C ARG A 218 35.18 0.57 10.09
N ALA A 219 35.69 -0.03 9.02
CA ALA A 219 36.02 0.69 7.79
C ALA A 219 34.77 1.30 7.15
N LEU A 220 33.67 0.55 7.03
CA LEU A 220 32.40 1.06 6.53
C LEU A 220 31.89 2.27 7.34
N PHE A 221 31.83 2.15 8.66
CA PHE A 221 31.35 3.24 9.52
C PHE A 221 32.28 4.44 9.46
N GLY A 222 33.59 4.22 9.46
CA GLY A 222 34.58 5.27 9.29
C GLY A 222 34.42 5.99 7.94
N TRP A 223 34.19 5.26 6.86
CA TRP A 223 34.01 5.83 5.52
C TRP A 223 32.73 6.65 5.41
N ILE A 224 31.60 6.14 5.93
CA ILE A 224 30.34 6.91 6.00
C ILE A 224 30.52 8.18 6.85
N ALA A 225 31.27 8.10 7.95
CA ALA A 225 31.54 9.23 8.84
C ALA A 225 32.50 10.29 8.26
N GLY A 226 33.26 9.93 7.22
CA GLY A 226 34.32 10.74 6.62
C GLY A 226 35.70 10.63 7.30
N ASN A 227 35.91 9.58 8.10
CA ASN A 227 37.13 9.37 8.88
C ASN A 227 38.08 8.31 8.26
N VAL A 228 37.66 7.62 7.21
CA VAL A 228 38.43 6.59 6.49
C VAL A 228 38.49 6.99 5.02
N SER A 229 39.66 6.86 4.41
CA SER A 229 39.89 7.21 3.01
C SER A 229 39.16 6.26 2.07
N ASP A 230 38.91 6.71 0.84
CA ASP A 230 38.33 5.87 -0.21
C ASP A 230 39.22 4.65 -0.51
N ALA A 231 40.55 4.83 -0.55
CA ALA A 231 41.51 3.75 -0.81
C ALA A 231 41.44 2.63 0.25
N ASP A 232 41.39 3.01 1.53
CA ASP A 232 41.30 2.05 2.64
C ASP A 232 39.95 1.33 2.68
N ALA A 233 38.86 2.03 2.32
CA ALA A 233 37.52 1.47 2.31
C ALA A 233 37.33 0.47 1.16
N ARG A 234 37.85 0.79 -0.04
CA ARG A 234 37.85 -0.10 -1.22
C ARG A 234 38.46 -1.46 -0.91
N GLY A 235 39.62 -1.48 -0.25
CA GLY A 235 40.34 -2.73 0.08
C GLY A 235 39.66 -3.61 1.13
N ARG A 236 38.59 -3.14 1.79
CA ARG A 236 37.95 -3.83 2.93
C ARG A 236 36.48 -4.14 2.73
N VAL A 237 35.79 -3.42 1.84
CA VAL A 237 34.34 -3.53 1.63
C VAL A 237 34.02 -3.50 0.12
N PRO A 238 33.75 -4.66 -0.50
CA PRO A 238 33.51 -4.77 -1.94
C PRO A 238 32.44 -3.82 -2.50
N ALA A 239 31.33 -3.63 -1.81
CA ALA A 239 30.27 -2.71 -2.22
C ALA A 239 30.72 -1.23 -2.27
N ILE A 240 31.70 -0.84 -1.45
CA ILE A 240 32.30 0.50 -1.53
C ILE A 240 33.19 0.59 -2.77
N ASP A 241 33.96 -0.44 -3.11
CA ASP A 241 34.77 -0.46 -4.33
C ASP A 241 33.91 -0.38 -5.59
N ALA A 242 32.85 -1.20 -5.67
CA ALA A 242 31.89 -1.16 -6.75
C ALA A 242 31.22 0.22 -6.88
N PHE A 243 30.78 0.80 -5.76
CA PHE A 243 30.16 2.13 -5.74
C PHE A 243 31.11 3.25 -6.15
N LEU A 244 32.32 3.28 -5.61
CA LEU A 244 33.29 4.33 -5.94
C LEU A 244 33.80 4.22 -7.37
N THR A 245 33.90 3.00 -7.91
CA THR A 245 34.21 2.77 -9.34
C THR A 245 33.07 3.28 -10.22
N ALA A 246 31.82 2.95 -9.88
CA ALA A 246 30.65 3.45 -10.58
C ALA A 246 30.51 4.98 -10.51
N GLN A 247 30.83 5.60 -9.36
CA GLN A 247 30.75 7.07 -9.20
C GLN A 247 31.85 7.83 -9.93
N ALA A 248 32.96 7.17 -10.27
CA ALA A 248 34.06 7.79 -11.00
C ALA A 248 33.73 8.02 -12.49
N VAL A 249 32.71 7.34 -13.02
CA VAL A 249 32.34 7.47 -14.43
C VAL A 249 31.90 8.89 -14.77
N THR A 250 32.28 9.32 -15.95
CA THR A 250 31.99 10.66 -16.48
C THR A 250 31.16 10.61 -17.76
N THR A 251 31.24 9.50 -18.50
CA THR A 251 30.55 9.30 -19.77
C THR A 251 29.59 8.11 -19.71
N ALA A 252 28.65 8.06 -20.66
CA ALA A 252 27.72 6.94 -20.79
C ALA A 252 28.42 5.62 -21.14
N VAL A 253 29.48 5.66 -21.95
CA VAL A 253 30.29 4.47 -22.32
C VAL A 253 30.94 3.87 -21.09
N GLU A 254 31.63 4.67 -20.28
CA GLU A 254 32.23 4.21 -19.02
C GLU A 254 31.18 3.63 -18.06
N ALA A 255 29.98 4.23 -18.03
CA ALA A 255 28.89 3.73 -17.20
C ALA A 255 28.39 2.35 -17.67
N ILE A 256 28.28 2.13 -18.98
CA ILE A 256 27.90 0.83 -19.57
C ILE A 256 28.96 -0.23 -19.22
N ASP A 257 30.24 0.07 -19.45
CA ASP A 257 31.35 -0.84 -19.14
C ASP A 257 31.34 -1.26 -17.66
N VAL A 258 31.14 -0.30 -16.74
CA VAL A 258 31.08 -0.61 -15.30
C VAL A 258 29.85 -1.43 -14.93
N VAL A 259 28.70 -1.20 -15.58
CA VAL A 259 27.50 -2.04 -15.36
C VAL A 259 27.75 -3.47 -15.82
N GLN A 260 28.38 -3.67 -16.98
CA GLN A 260 28.72 -4.99 -17.52
C GLN A 260 29.76 -5.72 -16.64
N ASP A 261 30.84 -5.05 -16.28
CA ASP A 261 31.97 -5.65 -15.57
C ASP A 261 31.65 -5.95 -14.10
N ARG A 262 30.88 -5.08 -13.44
CA ARG A 262 30.69 -5.10 -11.97
C ARG A 262 29.26 -5.42 -11.55
N GLY A 263 28.30 -5.44 -12.48
CA GLY A 263 26.88 -5.69 -12.17
C GLY A 263 26.29 -4.66 -11.19
N VAL A 264 26.77 -3.41 -11.25
CA VAL A 264 26.31 -2.35 -10.33
C VAL A 264 24.89 -1.91 -10.69
N PRO A 265 24.08 -1.56 -9.68
CA PRO A 265 22.74 -1.06 -9.94
C PRO A 265 22.82 0.41 -10.35
N TRP A 266 21.80 0.88 -11.07
CA TRP A 266 21.75 2.27 -11.54
C TRP A 266 21.85 3.31 -10.42
N GLU A 267 21.44 2.99 -9.17
CA GLU A 267 21.59 3.90 -8.03
C GLU A 267 23.05 4.19 -7.65
N PHE A 268 24.02 3.44 -8.17
CA PHE A 268 25.46 3.70 -7.96
C PHE A 268 26.04 4.67 -8.99
N LEU A 269 25.35 4.86 -10.12
CA LEU A 269 25.83 5.72 -11.20
C LEU A 269 25.53 7.20 -10.91
N PRO A 270 26.38 8.13 -11.36
CA PRO A 270 26.13 9.56 -11.29
C PRO A 270 24.87 10.00 -12.05
N ASP A 271 24.12 10.97 -11.53
CA ASP A 271 22.89 11.47 -12.17
C ASP A 271 23.11 11.95 -13.62
N ARG A 272 24.29 12.50 -13.92
CA ARG A 272 24.66 12.99 -15.27
C ARG A 272 24.63 11.91 -16.36
N VAL A 273 24.90 10.65 -16.03
CA VAL A 273 24.86 9.54 -17.01
C VAL A 273 23.49 8.86 -17.04
N LEU A 274 22.67 9.06 -16.01
CA LEU A 274 21.35 8.41 -15.90
C LEU A 274 20.26 9.05 -16.78
N GLY A 275 20.57 10.12 -17.50
CA GLY A 275 19.75 10.69 -18.56
C GLY A 275 20.00 10.06 -19.93
N ASP A 276 21.05 9.23 -20.06
CA ASP A 276 21.42 8.58 -21.31
C ASP A 276 20.61 7.29 -21.53
N ALA A 277 20.05 7.14 -22.73
CA ALA A 277 19.22 5.99 -23.06
C ALA A 277 20.00 4.66 -23.13
N GLY A 278 21.27 4.70 -23.56
CA GLY A 278 22.13 3.53 -23.72
C GLY A 278 22.55 2.91 -22.39
N VAL A 279 22.77 3.74 -21.37
CA VAL A 279 23.01 3.25 -19.99
C VAL A 279 21.82 2.43 -19.49
N TRP A 280 20.60 2.90 -19.75
CA TRP A 280 19.39 2.17 -19.35
C TRP A 280 19.11 0.96 -20.23
N ASP A 281 19.51 0.97 -21.50
CA ASP A 281 19.44 -0.19 -22.39
C ASP A 281 20.24 -1.37 -21.81
N GLU A 282 21.47 -1.12 -21.34
CA GLU A 282 22.29 -2.12 -20.65
C GLU A 282 21.63 -2.58 -19.33
N LEU A 283 21.12 -1.65 -18.54
CA LEU A 283 20.48 -1.96 -17.25
C LEU A 283 19.22 -2.81 -17.39
N VAL A 284 18.54 -2.82 -18.54
CA VAL A 284 17.30 -3.60 -18.75
C VAL A 284 17.48 -5.07 -18.40
N ASP A 285 18.65 -5.65 -18.62
CA ASP A 285 18.88 -7.08 -18.38
C ASP A 285 19.23 -7.40 -16.92
N THR A 286 19.77 -6.42 -16.17
CA THR A 286 20.32 -6.64 -14.83
C THR A 286 19.43 -6.11 -13.70
N ILE A 287 18.57 -5.11 -13.95
CA ILE A 287 17.71 -4.54 -12.89
C ILE A 287 16.69 -5.56 -12.38
N GLY A 288 16.43 -5.61 -11.07
CA GLY A 288 15.43 -6.53 -10.52
C GLY A 288 14.00 -6.29 -11.04
N MET A 289 13.15 -7.33 -11.08
CA MET A 289 11.80 -7.27 -11.67
C MET A 289 10.95 -6.11 -11.13
N THR A 290 10.88 -5.94 -9.81
CA THR A 290 10.14 -4.82 -9.19
C THR A 290 10.70 -3.45 -9.60
N ALA A 291 12.02 -3.35 -9.82
CA ALA A 291 12.64 -2.12 -10.27
C ALA A 291 12.38 -1.86 -11.76
N LEU A 292 12.38 -2.90 -12.59
CA LEU A 292 11.98 -2.83 -14.00
C LEU A 292 10.56 -2.26 -14.11
N ILE A 293 9.58 -2.92 -13.47
CA ILE A 293 8.17 -2.51 -13.47
C ILE A 293 8.00 -1.02 -13.06
N ARG A 294 8.73 -0.59 -12.02
CA ARG A 294 8.67 0.80 -11.52
C ARG A 294 9.35 1.84 -12.40
N ASN A 295 10.27 1.44 -13.28
CA ASN A 295 11.05 2.37 -14.11
C ASN A 295 10.63 2.39 -15.59
N LEU A 296 9.63 1.62 -16.02
CA LEU A 296 9.14 1.60 -17.40
C LEU A 296 8.84 3.02 -17.92
N ALA A 297 8.08 3.81 -17.18
CA ALA A 297 7.75 5.20 -17.54
C ALA A 297 9.00 6.09 -17.69
N ARG A 298 9.99 5.92 -16.80
CA ARG A 298 11.25 6.67 -16.87
C ARG A 298 12.04 6.29 -18.12
N MET A 299 12.22 4.99 -18.35
CA MET A 299 12.96 4.46 -19.49
C MET A 299 12.31 4.85 -20.83
N THR A 300 10.98 4.93 -20.89
CA THR A 300 10.29 5.50 -22.06
C THR A 300 10.55 7.00 -22.21
N ARG A 301 10.47 7.79 -21.13
CA ARG A 301 10.68 9.24 -21.19
C ARG A 301 12.09 9.63 -21.67
N ILE A 302 13.11 8.89 -21.26
CA ILE A 302 14.50 9.15 -21.66
C ILE A 302 14.86 8.54 -23.02
N GLY A 303 13.94 7.83 -23.68
CA GLY A 303 14.16 7.26 -25.01
C GLY A 303 14.82 5.88 -25.03
N THR A 304 14.91 5.18 -23.91
CA THR A 304 15.39 3.77 -23.86
C THR A 304 14.34 2.82 -24.42
N LEU A 305 13.09 2.92 -23.94
CA LEU A 305 11.99 2.12 -24.47
C LEU A 305 11.33 2.87 -25.62
N THR A 306 11.62 2.44 -26.84
CA THR A 306 11.04 3.00 -28.06
C THR A 306 10.25 1.91 -28.81
N PRO A 307 9.25 2.29 -29.63
CA PRO A 307 8.57 1.33 -30.51
C PRO A 307 9.57 0.57 -31.38
N MET A 308 9.43 -0.76 -31.43
CA MET A 308 10.33 -1.68 -32.17
C MET A 308 11.79 -1.69 -31.65
N GLY A 309 12.07 -1.08 -30.50
CA GLY A 309 13.41 -1.00 -29.90
C GLY A 309 13.88 -2.32 -29.28
N GLY A 310 15.19 -2.54 -29.27
CA GLY A 310 15.80 -3.71 -28.61
C GLY A 310 15.51 -3.78 -27.11
N ALA A 311 15.63 -2.66 -26.42
CA ALA A 311 15.36 -2.54 -24.99
C ALA A 311 13.90 -2.89 -24.64
N ALA A 312 12.94 -2.45 -25.47
CA ALA A 312 11.52 -2.74 -25.30
C ALA A 312 11.24 -4.24 -25.39
N ARG A 313 11.81 -4.91 -26.41
CA ARG A 313 11.74 -6.38 -26.56
C ARG A 313 12.31 -7.13 -25.36
N ARG A 314 13.47 -6.72 -24.85
CA ARG A 314 14.09 -7.38 -23.68
C ARG A 314 13.30 -7.14 -22.41
N ALA A 315 12.80 -5.92 -22.18
CA ALA A 315 11.92 -5.61 -21.06
C ALA A 315 10.62 -6.44 -21.13
N ALA A 316 10.00 -6.53 -22.30
CA ALA A 316 8.81 -7.33 -22.54
C ALA A 316 9.05 -8.83 -22.26
N ALA A 317 10.15 -9.39 -22.79
CA ALA A 317 10.52 -10.79 -22.56
C ALA A 317 10.74 -11.11 -21.08
N ARG A 318 11.28 -10.17 -20.29
CA ARG A 318 11.43 -10.35 -18.84
C ARG A 318 10.07 -10.33 -18.13
N LEU A 319 9.17 -9.43 -18.52
CA LEU A 319 7.81 -9.35 -17.97
C LEU A 319 7.00 -10.61 -18.30
N ALA A 320 7.18 -11.19 -19.49
CA ALA A 320 6.55 -12.43 -19.93
C ALA A 320 7.16 -13.72 -19.32
N ASN A 321 8.09 -13.61 -18.35
CA ASN A 321 8.71 -14.78 -17.74
C ASN A 321 8.05 -15.14 -16.39
N ALA A 322 7.19 -16.16 -16.41
CA ALA A 322 6.44 -16.62 -15.23
C ALA A 322 7.33 -17.00 -14.03
N ASP A 323 8.45 -17.69 -14.27
CA ASP A 323 9.38 -18.09 -13.21
C ASP A 323 10.06 -16.87 -12.57
N ALA A 324 10.41 -15.87 -13.38
CA ALA A 324 10.99 -14.62 -12.90
C ALA A 324 9.97 -13.82 -12.08
N LEU A 325 8.71 -13.76 -12.52
CA LEU A 325 7.61 -13.14 -11.77
C LEU A 325 7.38 -13.85 -10.44
N ALA A 326 7.31 -15.19 -10.44
CA ALA A 326 7.11 -16.00 -9.24
C ALA A 326 8.29 -15.88 -8.25
N LYS A 327 9.54 -15.91 -8.75
CA LYS A 327 10.75 -15.73 -7.92
C LYS A 327 10.81 -14.33 -7.32
N ALA A 328 10.40 -13.32 -8.07
CA ALA A 328 10.26 -11.95 -7.57
C ALA A 328 8.96 -11.73 -6.76
N ARG A 329 8.08 -12.74 -6.73
CA ARG A 329 6.79 -12.78 -6.04
C ARG A 329 5.92 -11.58 -6.37
N ILE A 330 5.83 -11.29 -7.67
CA ILE A 330 5.02 -10.21 -8.21
C ILE A 330 3.54 -10.60 -8.12
N HIS A 331 2.73 -9.78 -7.45
CA HIS A 331 1.29 -10.04 -7.32
C HIS A 331 0.53 -9.43 -8.51
N PRO A 332 -0.63 -10.00 -8.94
CA PRO A 332 -1.46 -9.41 -9.99
C PRO A 332 -1.79 -7.92 -9.76
N MET A 333 -2.01 -7.52 -8.50
CA MET A 333 -2.21 -6.08 -8.19
C MET A 333 -1.01 -5.21 -8.52
N ASP A 334 0.23 -5.68 -8.32
CA ASP A 334 1.41 -4.87 -8.64
C ASP A 334 1.45 -4.52 -10.12
N LEU A 335 1.07 -5.49 -10.96
CA LEU A 335 1.02 -5.35 -12.41
C LEU A 335 -0.17 -4.53 -12.88
N PHE A 336 -1.34 -4.69 -12.26
CA PHE A 336 -2.49 -3.80 -12.50
C PHE A 336 -2.12 -2.34 -12.23
N LEU A 337 -1.53 -2.05 -11.07
CA LEU A 337 -1.11 -0.68 -10.73
C LEU A 337 -0.06 -0.17 -11.72
N ALA A 338 0.94 -0.99 -12.06
CA ALA A 338 1.98 -0.61 -13.00
C ALA A 338 1.41 -0.33 -14.40
N LEU A 339 0.48 -1.16 -14.88
CA LEU A 339 -0.20 -0.98 -16.15
C LEU A 339 -0.96 0.35 -16.18
N ARG A 340 -1.78 0.64 -15.17
CA ARG A 340 -2.54 1.89 -15.08
C ARG A 340 -1.63 3.11 -15.02
N VAL A 341 -0.58 3.05 -14.20
CA VAL A 341 0.43 4.11 -14.14
C VAL A 341 1.08 4.30 -15.50
N TYR A 342 1.57 3.24 -16.15
CA TYR A 342 2.28 3.34 -17.42
C TYR A 342 1.37 3.84 -18.56
N GLN A 343 0.13 3.35 -18.66
CA GLN A 343 -0.85 3.77 -19.65
C GLN A 343 -1.30 5.23 -19.49
N ALA A 344 -1.27 5.78 -18.28
CA ALA A 344 -1.66 7.17 -18.04
C ALA A 344 -0.82 8.18 -18.85
N GLY A 345 0.41 7.82 -19.23
CA GLY A 345 1.32 8.66 -20.03
C GLY A 345 1.75 9.96 -19.33
N ARG A 346 1.35 10.15 -18.08
CA ARG A 346 1.65 11.33 -17.27
C ARG A 346 1.70 11.00 -15.78
N ALA A 347 2.57 11.68 -15.06
CA ALA A 347 2.61 11.65 -13.60
C ALA A 347 3.07 12.99 -13.03
N GLN A 348 2.48 13.39 -11.90
CA GLN A 348 2.93 14.52 -11.11
C GLN A 348 3.10 14.09 -9.64
N PRO A 349 4.32 13.81 -9.16
CA PRO A 349 4.55 13.22 -7.84
C PRO A 349 4.05 14.07 -6.66
N ASN A 350 4.02 15.40 -6.81
CA ASN A 350 3.42 16.34 -5.87
C ASN A 350 3.06 17.66 -6.59
N PRO A 351 2.19 18.51 -6.02
CA PRO A 351 1.71 19.74 -6.69
C PRO A 351 2.80 20.75 -7.08
N ARG A 352 4.01 20.63 -6.50
CA ARG A 352 5.16 21.52 -6.78
C ARG A 352 6.19 20.90 -7.72
N ALA A 353 6.03 19.64 -8.11
CA ALA A 353 6.93 18.96 -9.03
C ALA A 353 6.50 19.16 -10.48
N ASP A 354 7.48 19.18 -11.39
CA ASP A 354 7.24 19.21 -12.83
C ASP A 354 6.41 17.99 -13.26
N VAL A 355 5.47 18.24 -14.17
CA VAL A 355 4.67 17.19 -14.80
C VAL A 355 5.58 16.38 -15.70
N GLN A 356 5.59 15.07 -15.48
CA GLN A 356 6.33 14.13 -16.30
C GLN A 356 5.38 13.51 -17.31
N THR A 357 5.77 13.46 -18.58
CA THR A 357 4.98 12.85 -19.66
C THR A 357 5.80 11.82 -20.43
N TRP A 358 5.12 10.82 -20.98
CA TRP A 358 5.69 9.81 -21.88
C TRP A 358 4.60 9.24 -22.78
N ALA A 359 4.98 8.70 -23.94
CA ALA A 359 4.06 7.97 -24.82
C ALA A 359 4.18 6.46 -24.49
N PRO A 360 3.14 5.81 -23.94
CA PRO A 360 3.21 4.39 -23.62
C PRO A 360 3.55 3.56 -24.87
N VAL A 361 4.54 2.67 -24.75
CA VAL A 361 4.95 1.79 -25.85
C VAL A 361 4.00 0.59 -25.89
N PRO A 362 3.29 0.32 -27.00
CA PRO A 362 2.30 -0.77 -27.06
C PRO A 362 2.84 -2.13 -26.63
N GLU A 363 4.04 -2.49 -27.08
CA GLU A 363 4.71 -3.75 -26.71
C GLU A 363 4.92 -3.91 -25.20
N VAL A 364 5.23 -2.82 -24.49
CA VAL A 364 5.41 -2.84 -23.02
C VAL A 364 4.06 -2.94 -22.32
N VAL A 365 3.02 -2.30 -22.87
CA VAL A 365 1.65 -2.42 -22.37
C VAL A 365 1.18 -3.87 -22.48
N ASP A 366 1.34 -4.48 -23.66
CA ASP A 366 0.94 -5.87 -23.90
C ASP A 366 1.73 -6.84 -23.01
N ALA A 367 3.02 -6.60 -22.78
CA ALA A 367 3.83 -7.42 -21.87
C ALA A 367 3.42 -7.28 -20.39
N LEU A 368 2.97 -6.10 -19.95
CA LEU A 368 2.40 -5.92 -18.61
C LEU A 368 1.06 -6.66 -18.46
N GLU A 369 0.25 -6.68 -19.51
CA GLU A 369 -0.99 -7.46 -19.56
C GLU A 369 -0.69 -8.95 -19.50
N GLU A 370 0.24 -9.46 -20.31
CA GLU A 370 0.69 -10.86 -20.24
C GLU A 370 1.26 -11.20 -18.85
N ALA A 371 2.10 -10.34 -18.28
CA ALA A 371 2.63 -10.53 -16.94
C ALA A 371 1.49 -10.63 -15.89
N TYR A 372 0.45 -9.80 -16.03
CA TYR A 372 -0.73 -9.84 -15.16
C TYR A 372 -1.39 -11.22 -15.24
N GLU A 373 -1.59 -11.75 -16.44
CA GLU A 373 -2.13 -13.11 -16.64
C GLU A 373 -1.25 -14.19 -15.99
N LEU A 374 0.07 -14.12 -16.18
CA LEU A 374 1.03 -15.09 -15.64
C LEU A 374 1.12 -15.05 -14.10
N SER A 375 0.92 -13.88 -13.50
CA SER A 375 1.03 -13.70 -12.04
C SER A 375 -0.07 -14.42 -11.24
N PHE A 376 -1.16 -14.84 -11.88
CA PHE A 376 -2.18 -15.68 -11.23
C PHE A 376 -1.73 -17.12 -10.99
N GLY A 377 -0.79 -17.64 -11.80
CA GLY A 377 -0.41 -19.06 -11.80
C GLY A 377 0.19 -19.57 -10.48
N HIS A 378 0.62 -18.68 -9.59
CA HIS A 378 1.18 -19.02 -8.28
C HIS A 378 0.32 -18.55 -7.10
N VAL A 379 -0.94 -18.15 -7.33
CA VAL A 379 -1.90 -17.79 -6.27
C VAL A 379 -2.93 -18.92 -6.14
N GLY A 380 -2.95 -19.58 -4.97
CA GLY A 380 -3.86 -20.72 -4.74
C GLY A 380 -5.29 -20.27 -4.36
N PRO A 381 -6.35 -20.89 -4.92
CA PRO A 381 -7.73 -20.62 -4.53
C PRO A 381 -8.02 -21.06 -3.09
N SER A 382 -9.03 -20.46 -2.45
CA SER A 382 -9.57 -20.99 -1.18
C SER A 382 -10.52 -22.16 -1.39
N GLY A 383 -11.16 -22.23 -2.57
CA GLY A 383 -12.17 -23.24 -2.90
C GLY A 383 -13.52 -22.99 -2.21
N ARG A 384 -13.73 -21.78 -1.67
CA ARG A 384 -14.96 -21.38 -0.98
C ARG A 384 -15.89 -20.64 -1.94
N ARG A 385 -17.20 -20.77 -1.71
CA ARG A 385 -18.22 -20.05 -2.48
C ARG A 385 -18.32 -18.62 -1.98
N LEU A 386 -18.08 -17.65 -2.87
CA LEU A 386 -18.06 -16.24 -2.54
C LEU A 386 -19.12 -15.47 -3.32
N LEU A 387 -19.79 -14.55 -2.63
CA LEU A 387 -20.49 -13.44 -3.25
C LEU A 387 -19.63 -12.19 -3.13
N ILE A 388 -19.29 -11.55 -4.24
CA ILE A 388 -18.60 -10.27 -4.26
C ILE A 388 -19.60 -9.18 -4.63
N ALA A 389 -19.80 -8.21 -3.76
CA ALA A 389 -20.62 -7.04 -4.01
C ALA A 389 -19.74 -5.80 -4.21
N VAL A 390 -19.81 -5.21 -5.40
CA VAL A 390 -19.12 -3.98 -5.75
C VAL A 390 -20.08 -2.81 -5.57
N ASP A 391 -19.74 -1.86 -4.69
CA ASP A 391 -20.50 -0.62 -4.56
C ASP A 391 -20.37 0.21 -5.85
N SER A 392 -21.52 0.46 -6.48
CA SER A 392 -21.67 1.22 -7.72
C SER A 392 -22.39 2.57 -7.50
N SER A 393 -22.45 3.04 -6.25
CA SER A 393 -23.06 4.32 -5.90
C SER A 393 -22.26 5.52 -6.38
N GLY A 394 -22.86 6.71 -6.31
CA GLY A 394 -22.26 7.94 -6.87
C GLY A 394 -20.90 8.29 -6.26
N SER A 395 -20.70 8.04 -4.96
CA SER A 395 -19.45 8.37 -4.26
C SER A 395 -18.24 7.57 -4.80
N MET A 396 -18.48 6.36 -5.32
CA MET A 396 -17.46 5.49 -5.91
C MET A 396 -16.88 6.01 -7.23
N THR A 397 -17.53 7.01 -7.86
CA THR A 397 -17.07 7.61 -9.14
C THR A 397 -16.28 8.91 -8.98
N TRP A 398 -16.38 9.56 -7.82
CA TRP A 398 -15.90 10.94 -7.66
C TRP A 398 -14.40 11.06 -7.42
N GLN A 399 -13.84 10.11 -6.67
CA GLN A 399 -12.42 10.16 -6.33
C GLN A 399 -11.59 9.32 -7.26
N SER A 400 -10.55 9.94 -7.82
CA SER A 400 -9.50 9.19 -8.47
C SER A 400 -8.50 8.72 -7.41
N VAL A 401 -8.32 7.41 -7.32
CA VAL A 401 -7.25 6.79 -6.53
C VAL A 401 -5.93 7.08 -7.24
N HIS A 402 -4.93 7.59 -6.52
CA HIS A 402 -3.63 7.94 -7.09
C HIS A 402 -2.51 7.08 -6.51
N SER A 403 -1.55 6.70 -7.36
CA SER A 403 -0.29 6.09 -6.94
C SER A 403 0.89 6.72 -7.68
N GLY A 404 1.95 7.07 -6.94
CA GLY A 404 3.15 7.67 -7.53
C GLY A 404 2.95 9.00 -8.27
N GLY A 405 1.82 9.69 -8.08
CA GLY A 405 1.47 10.90 -8.83
C GLY A 405 0.74 10.65 -10.15
N ALA A 406 0.40 9.39 -10.46
CA ALA A 406 -0.44 9.02 -11.59
C ALA A 406 -1.85 8.58 -11.11
N PRO A 407 -2.91 8.90 -11.87
CA PRO A 407 -4.25 8.43 -11.57
C PRO A 407 -4.37 6.93 -11.90
N LEU A 408 -4.88 6.15 -10.96
CA LEU A 408 -5.17 4.71 -11.16
C LEU A 408 -6.57 4.48 -11.74
N GLY A 409 -7.50 5.39 -11.44
CA GLY A 409 -8.91 5.25 -11.78
C GLY A 409 -9.82 5.71 -10.67
N THR A 410 -11.12 5.54 -10.85
CA THR A 410 -12.12 5.78 -9.78
C THR A 410 -12.11 4.65 -8.75
N CYS A 411 -12.69 4.86 -7.56
CA CYS A 411 -12.86 3.78 -6.58
C CYS A 411 -13.64 2.59 -7.16
N TYR A 412 -14.66 2.85 -7.98
CA TYR A 412 -15.42 1.82 -8.70
C TYR A 412 -14.54 1.01 -9.65
N GLU A 413 -13.67 1.65 -10.44
CA GLU A 413 -12.76 0.93 -11.36
C GLU A 413 -11.78 0.04 -10.59
N VAL A 414 -11.23 0.53 -9.48
CA VAL A 414 -10.28 -0.25 -8.68
C VAL A 414 -10.99 -1.39 -7.94
N ALA A 415 -12.20 -1.16 -7.43
CA ALA A 415 -13.02 -2.21 -6.82
C ALA A 415 -13.35 -3.32 -7.84
N ASN A 416 -13.74 -2.97 -9.06
CA ASN A 416 -13.98 -3.95 -10.12
C ASN A 416 -12.71 -4.73 -10.50
N ALA A 417 -11.55 -4.06 -10.57
CA ALA A 417 -10.29 -4.76 -10.81
C ALA A 417 -9.98 -5.78 -9.70
N MET A 418 -10.26 -5.44 -8.45
CA MET A 418 -10.12 -6.35 -7.32
C MET A 418 -11.13 -7.51 -7.39
N ALA A 419 -12.38 -7.23 -7.76
CA ALA A 419 -13.40 -8.26 -7.97
C ALA A 419 -13.01 -9.24 -9.10
N VAL A 420 -12.43 -8.75 -10.20
CA VAL A 420 -11.87 -9.59 -11.27
C VAL A 420 -10.74 -10.46 -10.75
N ILE A 421 -9.80 -9.90 -9.98
CA ILE A 421 -8.69 -10.66 -9.39
C ILE A 421 -9.22 -11.79 -8.50
N LEU A 422 -10.16 -11.50 -7.60
CA LEU A 422 -10.78 -12.50 -6.72
C LEU A 422 -11.55 -13.57 -7.52
N ASN A 423 -12.39 -13.15 -8.47
CA ASN A 423 -13.15 -14.06 -9.34
C ASN A 423 -12.22 -14.97 -10.13
N ARG A 424 -11.11 -14.44 -10.62
CA ARG A 424 -10.14 -15.22 -11.38
C ARG A 424 -9.36 -16.22 -10.53
N ILE A 425 -9.03 -15.85 -9.29
CA ILE A 425 -8.33 -16.74 -8.36
C ILE A 425 -9.26 -17.90 -7.93
N GLU A 426 -10.51 -17.62 -7.56
CA GLU A 426 -11.45 -18.63 -7.05
C GLU A 426 -12.25 -19.37 -8.13
N GLY A 427 -12.30 -18.82 -9.35
CA GLY A 427 -12.97 -19.41 -10.50
C GLY A 427 -14.49 -19.48 -10.36
N SER A 428 -15.08 -20.63 -10.66
CA SER A 428 -16.54 -20.83 -10.70
C SER A 428 -17.25 -20.72 -9.35
N ASN A 429 -16.51 -20.55 -8.26
CA ASN A 429 -17.05 -20.41 -6.92
C ASN A 429 -17.45 -18.96 -6.59
N VAL A 430 -17.24 -18.01 -7.49
CA VAL A 430 -17.54 -16.60 -7.28
C VAL A 430 -18.76 -16.16 -8.08
N HIS A 431 -19.66 -15.45 -7.41
CA HIS A 431 -20.69 -14.64 -8.07
C HIS A 431 -20.43 -13.16 -7.75
N VAL A 432 -20.55 -12.28 -8.75
CA VAL A 432 -20.30 -10.84 -8.59
C VAL A 432 -21.54 -10.05 -8.91
N ILE A 433 -21.90 -9.11 -8.04
CA ILE A 433 -23.00 -8.17 -8.20
C ILE A 433 -22.51 -6.74 -8.00
N ASP A 434 -23.20 -5.81 -8.64
CA ASP A 434 -23.03 -4.37 -8.40
C ASP A 434 -24.21 -3.86 -7.55
N VAL A 435 -23.96 -2.96 -6.61
CA VAL A 435 -24.98 -2.46 -5.69
C VAL A 435 -24.99 -0.94 -5.54
N ASP A 436 -26.17 -0.35 -5.64
CA ASP A 436 -26.43 1.05 -5.29
C ASP A 436 -27.64 1.15 -4.33
N THR A 437 -28.78 1.65 -4.79
CA THR A 437 -30.11 1.50 -4.18
C THR A 437 -30.86 0.25 -4.69
N SER A 438 -30.24 -0.52 -5.58
CA SER A 438 -30.73 -1.78 -6.16
C SER A 438 -29.56 -2.70 -6.49
N VAL A 439 -29.84 -3.99 -6.68
CA VAL A 439 -28.85 -4.97 -7.15
C VAL A 439 -28.84 -4.98 -8.67
N HIS A 440 -27.65 -4.88 -9.25
CA HIS A 440 -27.41 -4.95 -10.67
C HIS A 440 -26.52 -6.14 -11.02
N ALA A 441 -26.73 -6.71 -12.20
CA ALA A 441 -25.82 -7.71 -12.73
C ALA A 441 -24.44 -7.07 -12.97
N SER A 442 -23.40 -7.67 -12.39
CA SER A 442 -22.04 -7.20 -12.62
C SER A 442 -21.55 -7.62 -14.01
N LYS A 443 -20.66 -6.81 -14.58
CA LYS A 443 -19.94 -7.13 -15.83
C LYS A 443 -18.68 -7.96 -15.57
N VAL A 444 -18.33 -8.18 -14.29
CA VAL A 444 -17.12 -8.91 -13.88
C VAL A 444 -17.24 -10.39 -14.25
N THR A 445 -16.23 -10.86 -14.98
CA THR A 445 -15.99 -12.27 -15.27
C THR A 445 -14.53 -12.61 -14.97
N ALA A 446 -14.21 -13.89 -14.79
CA ALA A 446 -12.82 -14.33 -14.61
C ALA A 446 -11.89 -14.01 -15.81
N ARG A 447 -12.46 -13.64 -16.96
CA ARG A 447 -11.73 -13.29 -18.19
C ARG A 447 -11.81 -11.79 -18.53
N THR A 448 -12.46 -10.99 -17.68
CA THR A 448 -12.59 -9.55 -17.94
C THR A 448 -11.22 -8.92 -18.05
N ASN A 449 -10.98 -8.22 -19.17
CA ASN A 449 -9.73 -7.52 -19.41
C ASN A 449 -9.73 -6.20 -18.64
N LEU A 450 -8.58 -5.83 -18.08
CA LEU A 450 -8.35 -4.56 -17.38
C LEU A 450 -8.71 -3.31 -18.22
N ARG A 451 -8.54 -3.36 -19.55
CA ARG A 451 -8.94 -2.26 -20.46
C ARG A 451 -10.45 -2.04 -20.46
N GLU A 452 -11.23 -3.12 -20.36
CA GLU A 452 -12.69 -3.04 -20.38
C GLU A 452 -13.21 -2.29 -19.15
N ILE A 453 -12.58 -2.49 -17.99
CA ILE A 453 -12.96 -1.89 -16.71
C ILE A 453 -12.94 -0.36 -16.79
N GLY A 454 -11.97 0.25 -17.49
CA GLY A 454 -11.90 1.72 -17.65
C GLY A 454 -13.07 2.33 -18.43
N GLY A 455 -13.78 1.52 -19.22
CA GLY A 455 -14.99 1.94 -19.92
C GLY A 455 -16.25 1.86 -19.05
N TRP A 456 -16.18 1.21 -17.88
CA TRP A 456 -17.35 0.99 -17.06
C TRP A 456 -17.73 2.25 -16.30
N ARG A 457 -19.03 2.36 -16.01
CA ARG A 457 -19.61 3.47 -15.28
C ARG A 457 -20.45 2.86 -14.18
N ALA A 458 -20.25 3.36 -12.97
CA ALA A 458 -21.12 3.02 -11.86
C ALA A 458 -22.54 3.50 -12.19
N SER A 459 -23.53 2.74 -11.74
CA SER A 459 -24.95 3.08 -11.93
C SER A 459 -25.32 4.40 -11.25
N GLY A 460 -24.65 4.72 -10.14
CA GLY A 460 -24.80 5.99 -9.41
C GLY A 460 -26.01 6.01 -8.48
N GLY A 461 -26.24 7.15 -7.84
CA GLY A 461 -27.33 7.32 -6.88
C GLY A 461 -26.91 7.06 -5.43
N GLY A 462 -27.89 6.69 -4.61
CA GLY A 462 -27.69 6.43 -3.18
C GLY A 462 -26.99 5.10 -2.90
N THR A 463 -26.62 4.88 -1.64
CA THR A 463 -25.83 3.73 -1.21
C THR A 463 -26.63 2.92 -0.20
N ASP A 464 -27.03 1.70 -0.58
CA ASP A 464 -27.67 0.71 0.28
C ASP A 464 -26.86 -0.59 0.33
N LEU A 465 -25.98 -0.67 1.32
CA LEU A 465 -25.10 -1.83 1.52
C LEU A 465 -25.76 -2.97 2.30
N SER A 466 -27.07 -2.91 2.51
CA SER A 466 -27.86 -4.04 3.04
C SER A 466 -28.26 -5.03 1.94
N LEU A 467 -28.30 -4.56 0.70
CA LEU A 467 -28.72 -5.31 -0.48
C LEU A 467 -27.92 -6.59 -0.75
N PRO A 468 -26.58 -6.65 -0.59
CA PRO A 468 -25.85 -7.89 -0.81
C PRO A 468 -26.37 -9.07 0.02
N PHE A 469 -26.78 -8.79 1.27
CA PHE A 469 -27.28 -9.80 2.20
C PHE A 469 -28.74 -10.16 1.92
N ALA A 470 -29.58 -9.13 1.70
CA ALA A 470 -31.00 -9.32 1.39
C ALA A 470 -31.17 -10.11 0.08
N TRP A 471 -30.43 -9.75 -0.96
CA TRP A 471 -30.47 -10.43 -2.25
C TRP A 471 -29.95 -11.87 -2.18
N ALA A 472 -28.83 -12.10 -1.48
CA ALA A 472 -28.33 -13.46 -1.25
C ALA A 472 -29.34 -14.34 -0.50
N GLN A 473 -30.12 -13.74 0.41
CA GLN A 473 -31.20 -14.43 1.11
C GLN A 473 -32.37 -14.75 0.19
N GLU A 474 -32.85 -13.78 -0.59
CA GLU A 474 -33.96 -13.93 -1.54
C GLU A 474 -33.68 -15.02 -2.57
N GLU A 475 -32.48 -15.01 -3.14
CA GLU A 475 -32.00 -16.01 -4.11
C GLU A 475 -31.57 -17.33 -3.44
N ARG A 476 -31.62 -17.41 -2.10
CA ARG A 476 -31.18 -18.56 -1.28
C ARG A 476 -29.76 -19.04 -1.64
N LEU A 477 -28.86 -18.10 -1.90
CA LEU A 477 -27.48 -18.41 -2.26
C LEU A 477 -26.73 -18.95 -1.04
N ASP A 478 -26.38 -20.23 -1.09
CA ASP A 478 -25.52 -20.86 -0.09
C ASP A 478 -24.05 -20.49 -0.41
N VAL A 479 -23.58 -19.39 0.17
CA VAL A 479 -22.19 -18.91 0.04
C VAL A 479 -21.47 -19.02 1.37
N ASP A 480 -20.18 -19.35 1.32
CA ASP A 480 -19.33 -19.45 2.51
C ASP A 480 -18.86 -18.07 2.97
N GLY A 481 -18.77 -17.11 2.04
CA GLY A 481 -18.50 -15.73 2.42
C GLY A 481 -18.97 -14.67 1.43
N ILE A 482 -19.09 -13.44 1.95
CA ILE A 482 -19.54 -12.26 1.21
C ILE A 482 -18.47 -11.18 1.32
N VAL A 483 -17.97 -10.70 0.19
CA VAL A 483 -16.96 -9.64 0.11
C VAL A 483 -17.64 -8.36 -0.40
N VAL A 484 -17.63 -7.29 0.39
CA VAL A 484 -18.22 -6.00 0.02
C VAL A 484 -17.10 -4.99 -0.23
N LEU A 485 -16.99 -4.50 -1.47
CA LEU A 485 -16.01 -3.49 -1.89
C LEU A 485 -16.69 -2.11 -1.94
N THR A 486 -16.39 -1.21 -1.00
CA THR A 486 -17.17 0.02 -0.79
C THR A 486 -16.35 1.12 -0.10
N ASP A 487 -16.82 2.37 -0.16
CA ASP A 487 -16.35 3.44 0.73
C ASP A 487 -17.05 3.45 2.11
N SER A 488 -17.98 2.53 2.38
CA SER A 488 -18.72 2.35 3.64
C SER A 488 -19.69 3.49 4.02
N GLU A 489 -20.16 4.29 3.05
CA GLU A 489 -21.07 5.42 3.30
C GLU A 489 -22.55 5.07 3.01
N THR A 490 -23.07 4.00 3.63
CA THR A 490 -24.48 3.55 3.46
C THR A 490 -25.49 4.49 4.13
N TRP A 491 -26.60 4.80 3.45
CA TRP A 491 -27.64 5.67 4.02
C TRP A 491 -29.05 5.45 3.45
N ALA A 492 -29.16 4.85 2.27
CA ALA A 492 -30.42 4.80 1.52
C ALA A 492 -31.33 3.63 1.90
N GLY A 493 -30.81 2.63 2.63
CA GLY A 493 -31.55 1.40 2.89
C GLY A 493 -32.62 1.50 3.98
N ARG A 494 -33.63 0.63 3.84
CA ARG A 494 -34.75 0.49 4.80
C ARG A 494 -34.41 -0.41 6.00
N SER A 495 -33.32 -1.14 5.91
CA SER A 495 -32.75 -2.00 6.96
C SER A 495 -31.25 -1.74 7.08
N HIS A 496 -30.69 -2.01 8.26
CA HIS A 496 -29.23 -1.99 8.43
C HIS A 496 -28.58 -3.23 7.78
N PRO A 497 -27.37 -3.10 7.22
CA PRO A 497 -26.62 -4.25 6.69
C PRO A 497 -26.43 -5.39 7.71
N THR A 498 -26.24 -5.05 8.98
CA THR A 498 -26.14 -6.05 10.06
C THR A 498 -27.43 -6.81 10.33
N GLN A 499 -28.60 -6.17 10.17
CA GLN A 499 -29.90 -6.82 10.33
C GLN A 499 -30.13 -7.81 9.18
N GLU A 500 -29.82 -7.42 7.95
CA GLU A 500 -29.95 -8.29 6.76
C GLU A 500 -28.94 -9.45 6.80
N LEU A 501 -27.68 -9.21 7.21
CA LEU A 501 -26.71 -10.28 7.43
C LEU A 501 -27.19 -11.30 8.47
N ALA A 502 -27.72 -10.83 9.60
CA ALA A 502 -28.25 -11.72 10.63
C ALA A 502 -29.46 -12.52 10.12
N SER A 503 -30.30 -11.93 9.27
CA SER A 503 -31.42 -12.61 8.61
C SER A 503 -30.94 -13.68 7.63
N TYR A 504 -29.95 -13.36 6.79
CA TYR A 504 -29.33 -14.29 5.86
C TYR A 504 -28.71 -15.49 6.59
N ARG A 505 -27.93 -15.26 7.65
CA ARG A 505 -27.31 -16.33 8.45
C ARG A 505 -28.32 -17.27 9.10
N ARG A 506 -29.45 -16.74 9.58
CA ARG A 506 -30.52 -17.57 10.18
C ARG A 506 -31.25 -18.44 9.17
N SER A 507 -31.37 -17.97 7.93
CA SER A 507 -32.27 -18.58 6.93
C SER A 507 -31.57 -19.40 5.86
N VAL A 508 -30.29 -19.10 5.57
CA VAL A 508 -29.52 -19.73 4.49
C VAL A 508 -28.25 -20.39 5.02
N ASN A 509 -27.26 -19.62 5.47
CA ASN A 509 -25.98 -20.17 5.94
C ASN A 509 -25.49 -19.47 7.22
N GLY A 510 -25.60 -20.15 8.36
CA GLY A 510 -25.19 -19.63 9.67
C GLY A 510 -23.68 -19.47 9.85
N ALA A 511 -22.87 -20.12 9.01
CA ALA A 511 -21.41 -20.05 9.07
C ALA A 511 -20.81 -18.98 8.13
N ALA A 512 -21.66 -18.28 7.36
CA ALA A 512 -21.20 -17.33 6.36
C ALA A 512 -20.39 -16.17 6.98
N ARG A 513 -19.19 -15.94 6.44
CA ARG A 513 -18.28 -14.88 6.88
C ARG A 513 -18.33 -13.68 5.94
N VAL A 514 -18.08 -12.48 6.44
CA VAL A 514 -18.17 -11.24 5.66
C VAL A 514 -16.85 -10.50 5.70
N VAL A 515 -16.36 -10.05 4.55
CA VAL A 515 -15.21 -9.16 4.44
C VAL A 515 -15.68 -7.82 3.89
N VAL A 516 -15.55 -6.76 4.66
CA VAL A 516 -15.81 -5.38 4.21
C VAL A 516 -14.48 -4.74 3.85
N ALA A 517 -14.24 -4.56 2.55
CA ALA A 517 -13.04 -3.94 2.02
C ALA A 517 -13.29 -2.44 1.77
N ALA A 518 -12.79 -1.62 2.70
CA ALA A 518 -12.94 -0.18 2.64
C ALA A 518 -11.96 0.42 1.62
N MET A 519 -12.50 1.08 0.60
CA MET A 519 -11.71 1.76 -0.43
C MET A 519 -11.16 3.12 0.06
N ALA A 520 -11.59 3.57 1.24
CA ALA A 520 -11.21 4.83 1.86
C ALA A 520 -11.07 4.70 3.40
N ALA A 521 -10.13 5.45 4.00
CA ALA A 521 -9.83 5.38 5.44
C ALA A 521 -10.76 6.26 6.31
N ASN A 522 -12.08 6.14 6.14
CA ASN A 522 -13.06 6.98 6.86
C ASN A 522 -13.36 6.54 8.31
N GLY A 523 -12.79 5.42 8.77
CA GLY A 523 -12.90 4.94 10.15
C GLY A 523 -14.26 4.36 10.54
N ARG A 524 -15.13 4.06 9.56
CA ARG A 524 -16.47 3.51 9.76
C ARG A 524 -16.61 2.17 9.04
N SER A 525 -17.54 1.34 9.50
CA SER A 525 -17.92 0.11 8.83
C SER A 525 -19.43 -0.05 8.79
N ILE A 526 -19.91 -0.76 7.77
CA ILE A 526 -21.29 -1.22 7.67
C ILE A 526 -21.60 -2.45 8.51
N ALA A 527 -20.57 -3.19 8.92
CA ALA A 527 -20.69 -4.45 9.64
C ALA A 527 -20.21 -4.29 11.08
N ASP A 528 -20.80 -5.08 11.98
CA ASP A 528 -20.52 -5.01 13.42
C ASP A 528 -19.07 -5.47 13.70
N PRO A 529 -18.20 -4.63 14.25
CA PRO A 529 -16.82 -5.01 14.57
C PRO A 529 -16.70 -6.09 15.65
N ARG A 530 -17.78 -6.37 16.41
CA ARG A 530 -17.79 -7.41 17.45
C ARG A 530 -18.22 -8.78 16.94
N ASP A 531 -18.69 -8.86 15.70
CA ASP A 531 -19.08 -10.11 15.06
C ASP A 531 -17.81 -10.82 14.55
N GLU A 532 -17.46 -11.96 15.15
CA GLU A 532 -16.28 -12.75 14.76
C GLU A 532 -16.35 -13.26 13.31
N GLY A 533 -17.55 -13.33 12.74
CA GLY A 533 -17.76 -13.67 11.34
C GLY A 533 -17.64 -12.46 10.40
N VAL A 534 -17.22 -11.29 10.88
CA VAL A 534 -17.00 -10.07 10.09
C VAL A 534 -15.53 -9.66 10.19
N LEU A 535 -14.94 -9.38 9.03
CA LEU A 535 -13.61 -8.79 8.93
C LEU A 535 -13.67 -7.46 8.17
N ASN A 536 -13.08 -6.44 8.77
CA ASN A 536 -12.94 -5.12 8.16
C ASN A 536 -11.50 -4.93 7.69
N VAL A 537 -11.32 -4.66 6.40
CA VAL A 537 -9.99 -4.54 5.77
C VAL A 537 -9.92 -3.34 4.86
N ALA A 538 -8.70 -2.92 4.57
CA ALA A 538 -8.40 -1.93 3.54
C ALA A 538 -8.50 -2.57 2.14
N GLY A 539 -9.25 -1.94 1.23
CA GLY A 539 -9.53 -2.48 -0.11
C GLY A 539 -8.37 -2.38 -1.11
N LEU A 540 -7.35 -1.59 -0.81
CA LEU A 540 -6.09 -1.52 -1.59
C LEU A 540 -4.98 -2.44 -1.03
N ASP A 541 -5.31 -3.32 -0.09
CA ASP A 541 -4.36 -4.32 0.41
C ASP A 541 -4.03 -5.30 -0.72
N ALA A 542 -2.78 -5.35 -1.19
CA ALA A 542 -2.41 -6.30 -2.26
C ALA A 542 -2.46 -7.76 -1.79
N SER A 543 -2.50 -8.01 -0.48
CA SER A 543 -2.79 -9.32 0.11
C SER A 543 -4.29 -9.59 0.31
N LEU A 544 -5.18 -8.67 -0.09
CA LEU A 544 -6.63 -8.82 0.13
C LEU A 544 -7.15 -10.19 -0.32
N PRO A 545 -6.77 -10.75 -1.49
CA PRO A 545 -7.15 -12.12 -1.83
C PRO A 545 -6.75 -13.15 -0.78
N MET A 546 -5.51 -13.10 -0.29
CA MET A 546 -5.04 -14.03 0.75
C MET A 546 -5.75 -13.81 2.09
N VAL A 547 -6.07 -12.57 2.45
CA VAL A 547 -6.82 -12.23 3.67
C VAL A 547 -8.25 -12.75 3.58
N VAL A 548 -8.93 -12.52 2.45
CA VAL A 548 -10.25 -13.06 2.15
C VAL A 548 -10.23 -14.58 2.25
N HIS A 549 -9.26 -15.24 1.62
CA HIS A 549 -9.11 -16.70 1.66
C HIS A 549 -8.89 -17.21 3.09
N GLY A 550 -7.95 -16.62 3.82
CA GLY A 550 -7.60 -17.04 5.17
C GLY A 550 -8.78 -16.88 6.13
N PHE A 551 -9.47 -15.73 6.08
CA PHE A 551 -10.59 -15.45 6.95
C PHE A 551 -11.82 -16.30 6.64
N ILE A 552 -12.16 -16.50 5.37
CA ILE A 552 -13.35 -17.27 4.98
C ILE A 552 -13.14 -18.77 5.20
N ARG A 553 -11.89 -19.26 5.19
CA ARG A 553 -11.61 -20.69 5.42
C ARG A 553 -11.86 -21.15 6.86
N GLY A 554 -11.83 -20.27 7.85
CA GLY A 554 -11.96 -20.61 9.27
C GLY A 554 -10.74 -20.23 10.05
#